data_AF-K1E5M3-F1
#
_entry.id   AF-K1E5M3-F1
#
_cell.length_a   1.000
_cell.length_b   1.000
_cell.length_c   1.000
_cell.angle_alpha   90.00
_cell.angle_beta   90.00
_cell.angle_gamma   90.00
#
_symmetry.space_group_name_H-M   'P 1'
#
loop_
_entity.id
_entity.type
_entity.pdbx_description
1 polymer ?
#
loop_
_entity_poly.entity_id
_entity_poly.type
_entity_poly.pdbx_seq_one_letter_code
_entity_poly.pdbx_strand_id
1 'polypeptide(L)'
;MTNQRGVARGLLSRTDLEAVHARLAQDLAAADGRVDAVAVCPHDEGECSCRKPFDGLFREALARAPWADPRRCLMIGDMPSDLEPARGLGMRTERVGPDRPFGEVVARVLGGPGPRRDA
;
A
#
# COMPACT_ATOMS: atom_id res chain seq x y z
N MET A 1 2.48 -1.19 1.44
CA MET A 1 3.56 -1.78 0.62
C MET A 1 4.04 -0.72 -0.38
N THR A 2 5.34 -0.44 -0.47
CA THR A 2 5.86 0.69 -1.29
C THR A 2 7.13 0.34 -2.09
N ASN A 3 7.24 0.93 -3.29
CA ASN A 3 8.47 0.94 -4.09
C ASN A 3 9.24 2.24 -3.80
N GLN A 4 10.43 2.15 -3.21
CA GLN A 4 11.25 3.30 -2.80
C GLN A 4 12.57 3.34 -3.56
N ARG A 5 12.50 3.49 -4.89
CA ARG A 5 13.70 3.56 -5.77
C ARG A 5 14.68 4.68 -5.42
N GLY A 6 14.23 5.68 -4.66
CA GLY A 6 15.10 6.75 -4.15
C GLY A 6 16.25 6.19 -3.30
N VAL A 7 16.05 5.04 -2.64
CA VAL A 7 17.09 4.35 -1.87
C VAL A 7 18.18 3.80 -2.79
N ALA A 8 17.82 3.01 -3.82
CA ALA A 8 18.79 2.52 -4.80
C ALA A 8 19.57 3.66 -5.50
N ARG A 9 18.90 4.79 -5.74
CA ARG A 9 19.50 5.95 -6.39
C ARG A 9 20.31 6.86 -5.46
N GLY A 10 20.43 6.52 -4.17
CA GLY A 10 21.13 7.33 -3.17
C GLY A 10 20.47 8.69 -2.88
N LEU A 11 19.22 8.89 -3.30
CA LEU A 11 18.44 10.11 -3.08
C LEU A 11 17.77 10.13 -1.70
N LEU A 12 17.70 8.98 -1.04
CA LEU A 12 17.09 8.79 0.27
C LEU A 12 17.85 7.68 1.00
N SER A 13 18.31 7.92 2.23
CA SER A 13 18.91 6.84 3.02
C SER A 13 17.81 5.93 3.61
N ARG A 14 18.21 4.72 4.05
CA ARG A 14 17.28 3.84 4.79
C ARG A 14 16.79 4.49 6.08
N THR A 15 17.67 5.19 6.79
CA THR A 15 17.35 5.92 8.01
C THR A 15 16.34 7.05 7.76
N ASP A 16 16.49 7.79 6.66
CA ASP A 16 15.51 8.83 6.30
C ASP A 16 14.15 8.22 5.99
N LEU A 17 14.11 7.10 5.27
CA LEU A 17 12.88 6.39 4.97
C LEU A 17 12.20 5.85 6.24
N GLU A 18 12.98 5.32 7.19
CA GLU A 18 12.48 4.89 8.49
C GLU A 18 11.90 6.07 9.29
N ALA A 19 12.55 7.23 9.26
CA ALA A 19 12.04 8.44 9.91
C ALA A 19 10.70 8.90 9.30
N VAL A 20 10.55 8.83 7.98
CA VAL A 20 9.27 9.11 7.29
C VAL A 20 8.18 8.15 7.75
N HIS A 21 8.47 6.84 7.82
CA HIS A 21 7.50 5.85 8.29
C HIS A 21 7.15 6.02 9.77
N ALA A 22 8.12 6.37 10.62
CA ALA A 22 7.89 6.65 12.02
C ALA A 22 6.94 7.86 12.18
N ARG A 23 7.16 8.91 11.40
CA ARG A 23 6.26 10.08 11.40
C ARG A 23 4.86 9.72 10.93
N LEU A 24 4.73 8.96 9.84
CA LEU A 24 3.43 8.46 9.36
C LEU A 24 2.69 7.67 10.45
N ALA A 25 3.38 6.78 11.16
CA ALA A 25 2.78 6.00 12.23
C ALA A 25 2.30 6.88 13.39
N GLN A 26 3.06 7.93 13.75
CA GLN A 26 2.65 8.90 14.78
C GLN A 26 1.41 9.69 14.36
N ASP A 27 1.39 10.20 13.12
CA ASP A 27 0.25 10.98 12.62
C ASP A 27 -1.03 10.13 12.54
N LEU A 28 -0.91 8.85 12.16
CA LEU A 28 -2.03 7.91 12.17
C LEU A 28 -2.50 7.59 13.59
N ALA A 29 -1.57 7.33 14.52
CA ALA A 29 -1.92 7.03 15.91
C ALA A 29 -2.66 8.20 16.60
N ALA A 30 -2.33 9.44 16.25
CA ALA A 30 -3.05 10.62 16.73
C ALA A 30 -4.51 10.68 16.24
N ALA A 31 -4.87 9.92 15.21
CA ALA A 31 -6.21 9.79 14.65
C ALA A 31 -6.83 8.40 14.88
N ASP A 32 -6.38 7.66 15.91
CA ASP A 32 -6.78 6.29 16.22
C ASP A 32 -6.55 5.27 15.08
N GLY A 33 -5.69 5.62 14.12
CA GLY A 33 -5.25 4.76 13.02
C GLY A 33 -4.00 3.96 13.40
N ARG A 34 -3.84 2.80 12.76
CA ARG A 34 -2.66 1.94 12.98
C ARG A 34 -2.19 1.30 11.69
N VAL A 35 -0.86 1.20 11.55
CA VAL A 35 -0.18 0.43 10.50
C VAL A 35 0.58 -0.71 11.17
N ASP A 36 0.18 -1.94 10.88
CA ASP A 36 0.83 -3.14 11.41
C ASP A 36 2.25 -3.33 10.88
N ALA A 37 2.44 -3.06 9.59
CA ALA A 37 3.71 -3.27 8.93
C ALA A 37 3.83 -2.43 7.66
N VAL A 38 5.07 -2.06 7.32
CA VAL A 38 5.42 -1.45 6.04
C VAL A 38 6.41 -2.36 5.32
N ALA A 39 5.97 -3.02 4.25
CA ALA A 39 6.87 -3.73 3.33
C ALA A 39 7.40 -2.77 2.26
N VAL A 40 8.72 -2.77 2.05
CA VAL A 40 9.45 -1.79 1.24
C VAL A 40 10.34 -2.52 0.23
N CYS A 41 10.22 -2.17 -1.05
CA CYS A 41 11.24 -2.47 -2.05
C CYS A 41 12.18 -1.26 -2.21
N PRO A 42 13.46 -1.35 -1.82
CA PRO A 42 14.43 -0.25 -1.96
C PRO A 42 15.15 -0.24 -3.33
N HIS A 43 14.97 -1.28 -4.14
CA HIS A 43 15.75 -1.52 -5.36
C HIS A 43 15.25 -0.74 -6.58
N ASP A 44 16.11 -0.64 -7.60
CA ASP A 44 15.76 -0.12 -8.91
C ASP A 44 15.08 -1.19 -9.79
N GLU A 45 14.73 -0.80 -11.01
CA GLU A 45 14.11 -1.68 -11.99
C GLU A 45 15.04 -2.82 -12.43
N GLY A 46 14.54 -4.05 -12.45
CA GLY A 46 15.27 -5.23 -12.89
C GLY A 46 16.20 -5.87 -11.85
N GLU A 47 16.34 -5.29 -10.66
CA GLU A 47 17.31 -5.77 -9.64
C GLU A 47 16.74 -6.80 -8.66
N CYS A 48 15.41 -6.99 -8.63
CA CYS A 48 14.77 -7.84 -7.64
C CYS A 48 13.40 -8.36 -8.10
N SER A 49 12.86 -9.31 -7.33
CA SER A 49 11.50 -9.83 -7.45
C SER A 49 10.52 -9.23 -6.42
N CYS A 50 10.95 -8.25 -5.61
CA CYS A 50 10.07 -7.60 -4.65
C CYS A 50 9.40 -6.33 -5.21
N ARG A 51 10.06 -5.61 -6.13
CA ARG A 51 9.52 -4.40 -6.75
C ARG A 51 8.20 -4.70 -7.46
N LYS A 52 7.12 -4.03 -7.07
CA LYS A 52 5.85 -4.08 -7.81
C LYS A 52 6.10 -3.69 -9.28
N PRO A 53 5.60 -4.44 -10.28
CA PRO A 53 4.43 -5.33 -10.23
C PRO A 53 4.69 -6.78 -9.80
N PHE A 54 5.91 -7.16 -9.40
CA PHE A 54 6.11 -8.48 -8.81
C PHE A 54 5.39 -8.62 -7.46
N ASP A 55 5.11 -9.85 -7.06
CA ASP A 55 4.33 -10.17 -5.87
C ASP A 55 5.18 -10.34 -4.59
N GLY A 56 6.50 -10.11 -4.65
CA GLY A 56 7.39 -10.35 -3.51
C GLY A 56 7.01 -9.58 -2.24
N LEU A 57 6.62 -8.30 -2.35
CA LEU A 57 6.13 -7.53 -1.20
C LEU A 57 4.80 -8.05 -0.64
N PHE A 58 3.93 -8.61 -1.49
CA PHE A 58 2.67 -9.20 -1.04
C PHE A 58 2.93 -10.49 -0.28
N ARG A 59 3.84 -11.34 -0.78
CA ARG A 59 4.28 -12.56 -0.09
C ARG A 59 4.93 -12.25 1.25
N GLU A 60 5.76 -11.20 1.32
CA GLU A 60 6.32 -10.72 2.58
C GLU A 60 5.22 -10.30 3.57
N ALA A 61 4.23 -9.52 3.11
CA ALA A 61 3.11 -9.09 3.95
C ALA A 61 2.28 -10.29 4.45
N LEU A 62 1.95 -11.24 3.58
CA LEU A 62 1.21 -12.45 3.95
C LEU A 62 2.00 -13.38 4.88
N ALA A 63 3.33 -13.45 4.74
CA ALA A 63 4.17 -14.20 5.67
C ALA A 63 4.16 -13.61 7.09
N ARG A 64 3.99 -12.29 7.23
CA ARG A 64 3.82 -11.61 8.52
C ARG A 64 2.41 -11.73 9.09
N ALA A 65 1.42 -11.98 8.23
CA ALA A 65 0.02 -12.18 8.59
C ALA A 65 -0.49 -13.55 8.10
N PRO A 66 0.05 -14.68 8.60
CA PRO A 66 -0.27 -16.01 8.09
C PRO A 66 -1.74 -16.43 8.30
N TRP A 67 -2.46 -15.68 9.14
CA TRP A 67 -3.90 -15.84 9.37
C TRP A 67 -4.78 -15.19 8.28
N ALA A 68 -4.20 -14.38 7.40
CA ALA A 68 -4.94 -13.67 6.35
C ALA A 68 -5.14 -14.57 5.11
N ASP A 69 -6.40 -14.75 4.68
CA ASP A 69 -6.73 -15.32 3.36
C ASP A 69 -6.71 -14.19 2.32
N PRO A 70 -5.85 -14.24 1.28
CA PRO A 70 -5.79 -13.23 0.23
C PRO A 70 -7.15 -12.92 -0.40
N ARG A 71 -8.05 -13.91 -0.53
CA ARG A 71 -9.39 -13.73 -1.10
C ARG A 71 -10.31 -12.87 -0.25
N ARG A 72 -9.94 -12.65 1.01
CA ARG A 72 -10.61 -11.77 1.98
C ARG A 72 -9.86 -10.45 2.17
N CYS A 73 -8.74 -10.25 1.49
CA CYS A 73 -7.96 -9.04 1.52
C CYS A 73 -8.41 -8.06 0.42
N LEU A 74 -8.22 -6.78 0.72
CA LEU A 74 -8.43 -5.67 -0.21
C LEU A 74 -7.10 -4.95 -0.44
N MET A 75 -6.69 -4.85 -1.70
CA MET A 75 -5.58 -3.98 -2.11
C MET A 75 -6.14 -2.62 -2.60
N ILE A 76 -5.63 -1.54 -2.01
CA ILE A 76 -5.92 -0.17 -2.45
C ILE A 76 -4.62 0.44 -2.99
N GLY A 77 -4.66 0.97 -4.20
CA GLY A 77 -3.49 1.56 -4.86
C GLY A 77 -3.89 2.41 -6.07
N ASP A 78 -2.98 3.25 -6.55
CA ASP A 78 -3.22 4.18 -7.64
C ASP A 78 -2.68 3.67 -8.98
N MET A 79 -1.63 2.84 -8.93
CA MET A 79 -0.94 2.34 -10.11
C MET A 79 -1.36 0.92 -10.49
N PRO A 80 -1.35 0.55 -11.78
CA PRO A 80 -1.57 -0.84 -12.20
C PRO A 80 -0.64 -1.84 -11.50
N SER A 81 0.60 -1.43 -11.23
CA SER A 81 1.59 -2.24 -10.52
C SER A 81 1.22 -2.57 -9.08
N ASP A 82 0.30 -1.84 -8.46
CA ASP A 82 -0.30 -2.20 -7.18
C ASP A 82 -1.35 -3.29 -7.31
N LEU A 83 -2.15 -3.21 -8.37
CA LEU A 83 -3.41 -3.95 -8.48
C LEU A 83 -3.23 -5.30 -9.18
N GLU A 84 -2.37 -5.37 -10.19
CA GLU A 84 -2.11 -6.59 -10.96
C GLU A 84 -1.61 -7.77 -10.09
N PRO A 85 -0.54 -7.62 -9.29
CA PRO A 85 -0.09 -8.70 -8.41
C PRO A 85 -1.15 -9.09 -7.37
N ALA A 86 -1.88 -8.12 -6.82
CA ALA A 86 -2.97 -8.37 -5.88
C ALA A 86 -4.08 -9.24 -6.50
N ARG A 87 -4.49 -8.94 -7.75
CA ARG A 87 -5.47 -9.76 -8.49
C ARG A 87 -4.94 -11.16 -8.76
N GLY A 88 -3.66 -11.29 -9.12
CA GLY A 88 -3.00 -12.59 -9.30
C GLY A 88 -3.04 -13.46 -8.04
N LEU A 89 -3.06 -12.84 -6.85
CA LEU A 89 -3.22 -13.51 -5.56
C LEU A 89 -4.68 -13.69 -5.13
N GLY A 90 -5.66 -13.30 -5.95
CA GLY A 90 -7.08 -13.43 -5.67
C GLY A 90 -7.66 -12.35 -4.74
N MET A 91 -6.92 -11.27 -4.47
CA MET A 91 -7.41 -10.16 -3.64
C MET A 91 -8.43 -9.31 -4.41
N ARG A 92 -9.39 -8.72 -3.68
CA ARG A 92 -10.17 -7.60 -4.23
C ARG A 92 -9.24 -6.39 -4.41
N THR A 93 -9.47 -5.61 -5.46
CA THR A 93 -8.67 -4.40 -5.72
C THR A 93 -9.53 -3.17 -5.88
N GLU A 94 -9.09 -2.04 -5.32
CA GLU A 94 -9.72 -0.74 -5.53
C GLU A 94 -8.68 0.29 -5.97
N ARG A 95 -8.87 0.83 -7.17
CA ARG A 95 -8.07 1.95 -7.66
C ARG A 95 -8.48 3.25 -6.96
N VAL A 96 -7.48 4.07 -6.59
CA VAL A 96 -7.65 5.45 -6.13
C VAL A 96 -6.88 6.39 -7.06
N GLY A 97 -7.35 7.62 -7.22
CA GLY A 97 -6.70 8.59 -8.10
C GLY A 97 -7.57 9.83 -8.33
N PRO A 98 -7.14 10.77 -9.20
CA PRO A 98 -7.90 11.99 -9.50
C PRO A 98 -9.32 11.72 -10.01
N ASP A 99 -9.48 10.66 -10.80
CA ASP A 99 -10.76 10.17 -11.35
C ASP A 99 -11.51 9.25 -10.40
N ARG A 100 -10.89 8.85 -9.28
CA ARG A 100 -11.48 7.96 -8.28
C ARG A 100 -11.06 8.39 -6.86
N PRO A 101 -11.68 9.44 -6.32
CA PRO A 101 -11.29 10.04 -5.04
C PRO A 101 -11.31 9.03 -3.89
N PHE A 102 -10.36 9.14 -2.98
CA PHE A 102 -10.19 8.20 -1.86
C PHE A 102 -11.47 8.05 -1.02
N GLY A 103 -12.16 9.15 -0.72
CA GLY A 103 -13.38 9.10 0.08
C GLY A 103 -14.50 8.29 -0.58
N GLU A 104 -14.66 8.35 -1.91
CA GLU A 104 -15.65 7.53 -2.62
C GLU A 104 -15.30 6.04 -2.54
N VAL A 105 -14.00 5.71 -2.58
CA VAL A 105 -13.54 4.33 -2.36
C VAL A 105 -13.83 3.87 -0.94
N VAL A 106 -13.56 4.71 0.06
CA VAL A 106 -13.85 4.40 1.48
C VAL A 106 -15.34 4.10 1.68
N ALA A 107 -16.22 4.96 1.18
CA ALA A 107 -17.66 4.74 1.31
C ALA A 107 -18.12 3.44 0.65
N ARG A 108 -17.61 3.14 -0.56
CA ARG A 108 -17.90 1.88 -1.25
C ARG A 108 -17.37 0.66 -0.48
N VAL A 109 -16.21 0.75 0.15
CA VAL A 109 -15.59 -0.36 0.88
C VAL A 109 -16.31 -0.62 2.21
N LEU A 110 -16.66 0.43 2.94
CA LEU A 110 -17.29 0.33 4.26
C LEU A 110 -18.82 0.22 4.22
N GLY A 111 -19.44 0.36 3.04
CA GLY A 111 -20.90 0.28 2.88
C GLY A 111 -21.66 1.50 3.45
N GLY A 112 -20.96 2.59 3.75
CA GLY A 112 -21.56 3.84 4.25
C GLY A 112 -21.96 4.81 3.13
N PRO A 113 -22.80 5.83 3.41
CA PRO A 113 -23.06 6.90 2.46
C PRO A 113 -21.73 7.57 2.08
N GLY A 114 -21.55 7.88 0.79
CA GLY A 114 -20.40 8.61 0.23
C GLY A 114 -19.96 9.79 1.10
N PRO A 115 -18.67 10.19 1.09
CA PRO A 115 -18.28 11.48 1.65
C PRO A 115 -19.20 12.54 1.05
N ARG A 116 -19.84 13.33 1.92
CA ARG A 116 -20.66 14.46 1.46
C ARG A 116 -19.70 15.39 0.72
N ARG A 117 -19.97 15.59 -0.58
CA ARG A 117 -19.32 16.65 -1.34
C ARG A 117 -19.86 17.95 -0.76
N ASP A 118 -19.03 18.66 -0.01
CA ASP A 118 -19.37 20.01 0.41
C ASP A 118 -19.52 20.88 -0.85
N ALA A 119 -20.61 21.66 -0.87
CA ALA A 119 -21.06 22.49 -1.98
C ALA A 119 -20.16 23.72 -2.21
#